data_AF-A0A7S2U150-F1
#
_entry.id   AF-A0A7S2U150-F1
#
_cell.length_a   1.000
_cell.length_b   1.000
_cell.length_c   1.000
_cell.angle_alpha   90.00
_cell.angle_beta   90.00
_cell.angle_gamma   90.00
#
_symmetry.space_group_name_H-M   'P 1'
#
loop_
_entity.id
_entity.type
_entity.pdbx_description
1 polymer ?
#
loop_
_entity_poly.entity_id
_entity_poly.type
_entity_poly.pdbx_seq_one_letter_code
_entity_poly.pdbx_strand_id
1 'polypeptide(L)'
;RKRRILVTGHSLGAAMATLAALDMKLRYHNEYDVQMINVASPRVGDPAFRKLFDSHFPSALRLVFDRDLVPGIPKLISLYEHVGHEAFIDGKGNVLIDRTPIEKSFVRGGKTSFACHLIPTYEAGINAHMQRNGHEPFLQRVNRTWEKIYEKKAKGKEDDDDNDFKDAKNNSKLCEGDAAGSGNVVADES
;
A
#
# COMPACT_ATOMS: atom_id res chain seq x y z
N ARG A 1 -9.19 25.27 0.26
CA ARG A 1 -8.13 24.25 0.01
C ARG A 1 -7.77 23.61 1.35
N LYS A 2 -7.70 22.28 1.43
CA LYS A 2 -7.25 21.58 2.65
C LYS A 2 -5.78 21.91 2.92
N ARG A 3 -5.40 22.03 4.20
CA ARG A 3 -3.98 22.21 4.57
C ARG A 3 -3.28 20.85 4.49
N ARG A 4 -2.08 20.81 3.91
CA ARG A 4 -1.30 19.58 3.79
C ARG A 4 -0.53 19.31 5.07
N ILE A 5 -0.59 18.08 5.56
CA ILE A 5 0.21 17.60 6.68
C ILE A 5 1.00 16.39 6.22
N LEU A 6 2.32 16.46 6.35
CA LEU A 6 3.20 15.32 6.13
C LEU A 6 3.56 14.70 7.48
N VAL A 7 3.19 13.44 7.67
CA VAL A 7 3.56 12.65 8.83
C VAL A 7 4.75 11.78 8.45
N THR A 8 5.79 11.80 9.28
CA THR A 8 7.02 11.06 9.05
C THR A 8 7.61 10.58 10.36
N GLY A 9 8.49 9.59 10.28
CA GLY A 9 9.27 9.10 11.41
C GLY A 9 10.35 8.15 10.95
N HIS A 10 11.27 7.86 11.87
CA HIS A 10 12.33 6.88 11.70
C HIS A 10 12.19 5.76 12.73
N SER A 11 12.47 4.51 12.35
CA SER A 11 12.46 3.37 13.27
C SER A 11 11.10 3.19 13.97
N LEU A 12 11.08 3.10 15.31
CA LEU A 12 9.85 3.11 16.10
C LEU A 12 9.00 4.36 15.85
N GLY A 13 9.62 5.53 15.64
CA GLY A 13 8.91 6.75 15.29
C GLY A 13 8.15 6.63 13.97
N ALA A 14 8.64 5.82 13.02
CA ALA A 14 7.92 5.54 11.79
C ALA A 14 6.67 4.66 12.03
N ALA A 15 6.74 3.71 12.96
CA ALA A 15 5.59 2.91 13.35
C ALA A 15 4.51 3.80 14.00
N MET A 16 4.93 4.70 14.90
CA MET A 16 4.02 5.68 15.53
C MET A 16 3.42 6.64 14.49
N ALA A 17 4.25 7.15 13.57
CA ALA A 17 3.81 8.00 12.46
C ALA A 17 2.75 7.31 11.60
N THR A 18 2.88 6.00 11.36
CA THR A 18 1.89 5.21 10.63
C THR A 18 0.53 5.22 11.33
N LEU A 19 0.50 4.93 12.63
CA LEU A 19 -0.74 4.91 13.41
C LEU A 19 -1.37 6.30 13.49
N ALA A 20 -0.55 7.32 13.78
CA ALA A 20 -1.00 8.71 13.86
C ALA A 20 -1.55 9.22 12.53
N ALA A 21 -0.90 8.89 11.40
CA ALA A 21 -1.36 9.29 10.08
C ALA A 21 -2.75 8.70 9.78
N LEU A 22 -2.96 7.42 10.07
CA LEU A 22 -4.26 6.78 9.86
C LEU A 22 -5.35 7.41 10.73
N ASP A 23 -5.05 7.61 12.02
CA ASP A 23 -5.99 8.23 12.95
C ASP A 23 -6.39 9.64 12.49
N MET A 24 -5.41 10.46 12.09
CA MET A 24 -5.64 11.80 11.57
C MET A 24 -6.46 11.79 10.28
N LYS A 25 -6.19 10.84 9.36
CA LYS A 25 -6.94 10.72 8.11
C LYS A 25 -8.39 10.38 8.40
N LEU A 26 -8.66 9.43 9.28
CA LEU A 26 -10.03 9.02 9.61
C LEU A 26 -10.81 10.16 10.26
N ARG A 27 -10.24 10.82 11.28
CA ARG A 27 -10.92 11.88 12.03
C ARG A 27 -11.05 13.21 11.28
N TYR A 28 -10.03 13.59 10.52
CA TYR A 28 -9.91 14.94 9.97
C TYR A 28 -9.77 14.99 8.44
N HIS A 29 -10.23 13.95 7.72
CA HIS A 29 -10.15 13.91 6.24
C HIS A 29 -10.76 15.13 5.56
N ASN A 30 -11.76 15.80 6.16
CA ASN A 30 -12.40 16.98 5.58
C ASN A 30 -11.58 18.27 5.73
N GLU A 31 -10.66 18.31 6.69
CA GLU A 31 -9.89 19.51 7.05
C GLU A 31 -8.46 19.47 6.49
N TYR A 32 -7.85 18.27 6.48
CA TYR A 32 -6.44 18.09 6.15
C TYR A 32 -6.22 17.12 4.99
N ASP A 33 -5.23 17.45 4.16
CA ASP A 33 -4.62 16.52 3.21
C ASP A 33 -3.43 15.86 3.89
N VAL A 34 -3.68 14.74 4.58
CA VAL A 34 -2.65 13.97 5.29
C VAL A 34 -1.91 13.07 4.31
N GLN A 35 -0.58 13.16 4.32
CA GLN A 35 0.37 12.36 3.55
C GLN A 35 1.38 11.69 4.50
N MET A 36 1.98 10.57 4.08
CA MET A 36 2.92 9.84 4.91
C MET A 36 4.15 9.39 4.13
N ILE A 37 5.32 9.66 4.70
CA ILE A 37 6.62 9.17 4.23
C ILE A 37 7.41 8.73 5.44
N ASN A 38 7.76 7.45 5.52
CA ASN A 38 8.45 6.87 6.66
C ASN A 38 9.85 6.37 6.29
N VAL A 39 10.76 6.40 7.24
CA VAL A 39 12.13 5.92 7.08
C VAL A 39 12.36 4.73 8.00
N ALA A 40 12.90 3.64 7.45
CA ALA A 40 13.28 2.47 8.23
C ALA A 40 12.13 1.88 9.09
N SER A 41 10.88 1.96 8.60
CA SER A 41 9.73 1.51 9.40
C SER A 41 9.71 -0.01 9.55
N PRO A 42 9.54 -0.53 10.79
CA PRO A 42 9.16 -1.92 10.99
C PRO A 42 7.73 -2.16 10.48
N ARG A 43 7.28 -3.41 10.52
CA ARG A 43 5.88 -3.75 10.27
C ARG A 43 5.04 -3.35 11.49
N VAL A 44 3.82 -2.85 11.24
CA VAL A 44 3.01 -2.18 12.28
C VAL A 44 1.74 -2.96 12.62
N GLY A 45 1.05 -3.47 11.59
CA GLY A 45 -0.24 -4.14 11.76
C GLY A 45 -0.35 -5.39 10.90
N ASP A 46 -1.47 -6.07 11.05
CA ASP A 46 -1.83 -7.28 10.32
C ASP A 46 -2.29 -6.97 8.87
N PRO A 47 -2.64 -8.00 8.07
CA PRO A 47 -3.13 -7.78 6.71
C PRO A 47 -4.42 -6.94 6.64
N ALA A 48 -5.28 -7.01 7.66
CA ALA A 48 -6.50 -6.20 7.71
C ALA A 48 -6.17 -4.71 7.89
N PHE A 49 -5.24 -4.40 8.80
CA PHE A 49 -4.69 -3.06 9.00
C PHE A 49 -4.03 -2.54 7.72
N ARG A 50 -3.22 -3.37 7.04
CA ARG A 50 -2.60 -3.01 5.75
C ARG A 50 -3.64 -2.62 4.72
N LYS A 51 -4.68 -3.44 4.53
CA LYS A 51 -5.76 -3.16 3.58
C LYS A 51 -6.47 -1.83 3.88
N LEU A 52 -6.78 -1.58 5.15
CA LEU A 52 -7.40 -0.32 5.59
C LEU A 52 -6.48 0.88 5.39
N PHE A 53 -5.20 0.74 5.72
CA PHE A 53 -4.23 1.81 5.60
C PHE A 53 -4.04 2.23 4.13
N ASP A 54 -3.84 1.26 3.24
CA ASP A 54 -3.59 1.51 1.83
C ASP A 54 -4.79 2.09 1.10
N SER A 55 -6.02 1.75 1.49
CA SER A 55 -7.21 2.37 0.93
C SER A 55 -7.29 3.88 1.22
N HIS A 56 -6.64 4.34 2.29
CA HIS A 56 -6.61 5.74 2.69
C HIS A 56 -5.33 6.47 2.24
N PHE A 57 -4.25 5.73 2.02
CA PHE A 57 -2.93 6.25 1.66
C PHE A 57 -2.31 5.51 0.46
N PRO A 58 -2.90 5.61 -0.74
CA PRO A 58 -2.37 4.94 -1.93
C PRO A 58 -0.97 5.46 -2.34
N SER A 59 -0.56 6.63 -1.86
CA SER A 59 0.73 7.26 -2.16
C SER A 59 1.73 7.22 -0.99
N ALA A 60 1.43 6.49 0.09
CA ALA A 60 2.34 6.38 1.22
C ALA A 60 3.66 5.71 0.84
N LEU A 61 4.77 6.27 1.32
CA LEU A 61 6.12 5.77 1.04
C LEU A 61 6.82 5.27 2.29
N ARG A 62 7.56 4.18 2.14
CA ARG A 62 8.46 3.64 3.16
C ARG A 62 9.86 3.46 2.57
N LEU A 63 10.78 4.31 3.01
CA LEU A 63 12.18 4.21 2.63
C LEU A 63 12.85 3.06 3.38
N VAL A 64 13.57 2.23 2.64
CA VAL A 64 14.32 1.09 3.15
C VAL A 64 15.73 1.13 2.60
N PHE A 65 16.73 1.20 3.48
CA PHE A 65 18.13 1.20 3.08
C PHE A 65 18.67 -0.23 2.95
N ASP A 66 19.62 -0.42 2.04
CA ASP A 66 20.33 -1.69 1.88
C ASP A 66 20.90 -2.20 3.20
N ARG A 67 20.67 -3.50 3.47
CA ARG A 67 21.09 -4.20 4.69
C ARG A 67 20.52 -3.67 6.01
N ASP A 68 19.54 -2.77 6.01
CA ASP A 68 18.80 -2.44 7.23
C ASP A 68 17.96 -3.64 7.71
N LEU A 69 18.18 -4.04 8.97
CA LEU A 69 17.49 -5.16 9.59
C LEU A 69 16.10 -4.80 10.12
N VAL A 70 15.85 -3.55 10.52
CA VAL A 70 14.61 -3.16 11.24
C VAL A 70 13.35 -3.32 10.40
N PRO A 71 13.33 -2.96 9.11
CA PRO A 71 12.20 -3.26 8.24
C PRO A 71 11.87 -4.77 8.19
N GLY A 72 12.86 -5.64 8.37
CA GLY A 72 12.65 -7.09 8.39
C GLY A 72 11.93 -7.60 9.65
N ILE A 73 11.73 -6.76 10.67
CA ILE A 73 11.21 -7.15 11.98
C ILE A 73 9.82 -6.50 12.20
N PRO A 74 8.89 -7.20 12.88
CA PRO A 74 8.93 -8.61 13.32
C PRO A 74 8.93 -9.61 12.16
N LYS A 75 9.66 -10.74 12.31
CA LYS A 75 9.78 -11.81 11.30
C LYS A 75 8.64 -12.84 11.32
N LEU A 76 7.58 -12.58 12.08
CA LEU A 76 6.39 -13.45 12.13
C LEU A 76 5.60 -13.28 10.83
N ILE A 77 6.07 -13.96 9.78
CA ILE A 77 5.46 -14.04 8.45
C ILE A 77 4.04 -14.58 8.68
N SER A 78 3.02 -13.76 8.39
CA SER A 78 1.57 -13.96 8.59
C SER A 78 0.91 -13.06 9.65
N LEU A 79 1.64 -12.48 10.61
CA LEU A 79 1.03 -11.64 11.64
C LEU A 79 1.18 -10.14 11.39
N TYR A 80 2.25 -9.75 10.68
CA TYR A 80 2.55 -8.34 10.43
C TYR A 80 2.93 -8.10 8.98
N GLU A 81 2.32 -7.07 8.38
CA GLU A 81 2.58 -6.60 7.02
C GLU A 81 3.08 -5.15 7.01
N HIS A 82 3.84 -4.83 5.97
CA HIS A 82 4.25 -3.45 5.72
C HIS A 82 3.12 -2.67 5.07
N VAL A 83 2.96 -1.42 5.50
CA VAL A 83 2.09 -0.44 4.86
C VAL A 83 2.85 0.52 3.94
N GLY A 84 2.13 1.25 3.07
CA GLY A 84 2.70 2.02 1.98
C GLY A 84 3.52 1.20 0.99
N HIS A 85 4.14 1.89 0.06
CA HIS A 85 5.02 1.30 -0.94
C HIS A 85 6.47 1.35 -0.50
N GLU A 86 7.25 0.33 -0.88
CA GLU A 86 8.66 0.27 -0.54
C GLU A 86 9.48 1.10 -1.52
N ALA A 87 10.21 2.10 -1.02
CA ALA A 87 11.26 2.79 -1.75
C ALA A 87 12.61 2.30 -1.25
N PHE A 88 13.15 1.26 -1.90
CA PHE A 88 14.44 0.70 -1.58
C PHE A 88 15.57 1.57 -2.13
N ILE A 89 16.59 1.84 -1.32
CA ILE A 89 17.76 2.61 -1.72
C ILE A 89 19.06 1.94 -1.27
N ASP A 90 20.06 1.93 -2.14
CA ASP A 90 21.40 1.43 -1.81
C ASP A 90 22.42 2.56 -1.59
N GLY A 91 23.59 2.20 -1.07
CA GLY A 91 24.69 3.15 -0.86
C GLY A 91 25.29 3.72 -2.16
N LYS A 92 24.89 3.23 -3.34
CA LYS A 92 25.31 3.73 -4.65
C LYS A 92 24.30 4.73 -5.22
N GLY A 93 23.17 4.96 -4.54
CA GLY A 93 22.11 5.86 -4.99
C GLY A 93 21.12 5.23 -5.98
N ASN A 94 21.13 3.90 -6.14
CA ASN A 94 20.10 3.21 -6.90
C ASN A 94 18.82 3.15 -6.07
N VAL A 95 17.68 3.35 -6.73
CA VAL A 95 16.36 3.31 -6.08
C VAL A 95 15.47 2.34 -6.83
N LEU A 96 14.81 1.46 -6.09
CA LEU A 96 13.79 0.54 -6.60
C LEU A 96 12.49 0.74 -5.83
N ILE A 97 11.37 0.85 -6.54
CA ILE A 97 10.04 0.93 -5.93
C ILE A 97 9.38 -0.44 -5.98
N ASP A 98 8.82 -0.88 -4.86
CA ASP A 98 8.13 -2.17 -4.68
C ASP A 98 8.88 -3.35 -5.29
N ARG A 99 10.10 -3.56 -4.81
CA ARG A 99 10.96 -4.65 -5.30
C ARG A 99 10.20 -5.98 -5.37
N THR A 100 10.26 -6.58 -6.56
CA THR A 100 9.79 -7.92 -6.85
C THR A 100 10.55 -8.97 -6.04
N PRO A 101 10.02 -10.19 -5.88
CA PRO A 101 10.74 -11.29 -5.23
C PRO A 101 12.11 -11.56 -5.86
N ILE A 102 12.21 -11.45 -7.19
CA ILE A 102 13.45 -11.64 -7.95
C ILE A 102 14.48 -10.57 -7.58
N GLU A 103 14.10 -9.29 -7.58
CA GLU A 103 14.99 -8.19 -7.18
C GLU A 103 15.45 -8.29 -5.72
N LYS A 104 14.56 -8.73 -4.82
CA LYS A 104 14.91 -9.02 -3.42
C LYS A 104 15.95 -10.14 -3.30
N SER A 105 15.96 -11.10 -4.23
CA SER A 105 16.91 -12.20 -4.22
C SER A 105 18.33 -11.78 -4.66
N PHE A 106 18.46 -10.84 -5.60
CA PHE A 106 19.76 -10.32 -6.05
C PHE A 106 20.46 -9.44 -5.00
N VAL A 107 19.70 -8.77 -4.13
CA VAL A 107 20.21 -7.86 -3.10
C VAL A 107 20.64 -8.61 -1.81
N ARG A 108 20.21 -9.86 -1.63
CA ARG A 108 20.41 -10.66 -0.40
C ARG A 108 21.85 -11.14 -0.11
N GLY A 109 22.83 -10.76 -0.92
CA GLY A 109 24.22 -11.23 -0.79
C GLY A 109 25.02 -10.73 0.43
N GLY A 110 24.50 -9.74 1.19
CA GLY A 110 25.23 -9.12 2.31
C GLY A 110 24.59 -9.34 3.69
N LYS A 111 25.40 -9.27 4.75
CA LYS A 111 24.92 -9.33 6.15
C LYS A 111 24.11 -8.07 6.48
N THR A 112 22.90 -8.24 7.00
CA THR A 112 22.08 -7.14 7.54
C THR A 112 22.69 -6.58 8.83
N SER A 113 22.56 -5.27 9.08
CA SER A 113 23.18 -4.59 10.24
C SER A 113 22.30 -3.47 10.80
N PHE A 114 22.32 -3.32 12.13
CA PHE A 114 21.78 -2.13 12.81
C PHE A 114 22.54 -0.85 12.45
N ALA A 115 23.79 -0.93 12.01
CA ALA A 115 24.51 0.26 11.53
C ALA A 115 23.86 0.85 10.27
N CYS A 116 23.29 -0.01 9.42
CA CYS A 116 22.52 0.38 8.22
C CYS A 116 21.12 0.92 8.55
N HIS A 117 20.73 0.89 9.83
CA HIS A 117 19.48 1.48 10.30
C HIS A 117 19.60 2.98 10.60
N LEU A 118 20.83 3.50 10.75
CA LEU A 118 21.05 4.88 11.17
C LEU A 118 20.68 5.87 10.06
N ILE A 119 20.10 7.02 10.43
CA ILE A 119 19.73 8.10 9.50
C ILE A 119 20.87 8.50 8.53
N PRO A 120 22.15 8.64 8.96
CA PRO A 120 23.24 8.99 8.05
C PRO A 120 23.42 8.02 6.87
N THR A 121 23.06 6.74 7.03
CA THR A 121 23.14 5.77 5.92
C THR A 121 22.05 6.00 4.88
N TYR A 122 20.82 6.28 5.33
CA TYR A 122 19.72 6.69 4.48
C TYR A 122 20.05 8.00 3.76
N GLU A 123 20.59 8.98 4.49
CA GLU A 123 21.02 10.26 3.93
C GLU A 123 22.09 10.07 2.84
N ALA A 124 23.11 9.25 3.11
CA ALA A 124 24.17 8.95 2.14
C ALA A 124 23.60 8.33 0.85
N GLY A 125 22.68 7.37 0.97
CA GLY A 125 21.99 6.79 -0.17
C GLY A 125 21.20 7.82 -0.97
N ILE A 126 20.42 8.66 -0.28
CA ILE A 126 19.61 9.72 -0.90
C ILE A 126 20.51 10.73 -1.61
N ASN A 127 21.58 11.18 -0.96
CA ASN A 127 22.52 12.13 -1.54
C ASN A 127 23.22 11.55 -2.76
N ALA A 128 23.64 10.28 -2.71
CA ALA A 128 24.18 9.58 -3.87
C ALA A 128 23.17 9.51 -5.02
N HIS A 129 21.89 9.26 -4.72
CA HIS A 129 20.82 9.25 -5.72
C HIS A 129 20.62 10.63 -6.36
N MET A 130 20.63 11.70 -5.55
CA MET A 130 20.48 13.08 -6.04
C MET A 130 21.65 13.51 -6.92
N GLN A 131 22.88 13.19 -6.53
CA GLN A 131 24.08 13.52 -7.29
C GLN A 131 24.08 12.83 -8.67
N ARG A 132 23.56 11.61 -8.75
CA ARG A 132 23.50 10.84 -10.01
C ARG A 132 22.43 11.33 -10.98
N ASN A 133 21.27 11.72 -10.45
CA ASN A 133 20.08 12.01 -11.28
C ASN A 133 19.75 13.51 -11.38
N GLY A 134 20.64 14.38 -10.87
CA GLY A 134 20.40 15.81 -10.75
C GLY A 134 19.48 16.18 -9.58
N HIS A 135 19.52 17.44 -9.17
CA HIS A 135 18.78 18.01 -8.03
C HIS A 135 17.24 18.05 -8.21
N GLU A 136 16.66 17.36 -9.19
CA GLU A 136 15.21 17.17 -9.16
C GLU A 136 14.86 16.42 -7.87
N PRO A 137 13.91 16.92 -7.04
CA PRO A 137 13.61 16.28 -5.77
C PRO A 137 13.26 14.82 -6.00
N PHE A 138 13.93 13.92 -5.29
CA PHE A 138 13.64 12.48 -5.26
C PHE A 138 12.13 12.22 -5.20
N LEU A 139 11.41 12.95 -4.36
CA LEU A 139 9.96 12.84 -4.24
C LEU A 139 9.20 13.22 -5.51
N GLN A 140 9.69 14.17 -6.32
CA GLN A 140 9.08 14.50 -7.63
C GLN A 140 9.35 13.42 -8.67
N ARG A 141 10.57 12.84 -8.72
CA ARG A 141 10.87 11.71 -9.62
C ARG A 141 10.10 10.46 -9.25
N VAL A 142 10.09 10.16 -7.96
CA VAL A 142 9.26 9.12 -7.37
C VAL A 142 7.84 9.43 -7.81
N ASN A 143 7.23 10.57 -7.44
CA ASN A 143 5.84 10.92 -7.76
C ASN A 143 5.52 10.85 -9.27
N ARG A 144 6.44 11.24 -10.15
CA ARG A 144 6.27 11.13 -11.61
C ARG A 144 6.31 9.68 -12.09
N THR A 145 7.17 8.86 -11.50
CA THR A 145 7.19 7.41 -11.75
C THR A 145 5.91 6.77 -11.22
N TRP A 146 5.39 7.25 -10.09
CA TRP A 146 4.13 6.85 -9.49
C TRP A 146 2.92 7.16 -10.37
N GLU A 147 2.78 8.41 -10.83
CA GLU A 147 1.72 8.81 -11.76
C GLU A 147 1.75 7.93 -13.00
N LYS A 148 2.92 7.65 -13.58
CA LYS A 148 3.04 6.78 -14.76
C LYS A 148 2.66 5.32 -14.49
N ILE A 149 3.03 4.76 -13.34
CA ILE A 149 2.72 3.36 -12.99
C ILE A 149 1.22 3.21 -12.70
N TYR A 150 0.62 4.16 -11.99
CA TYR A 150 -0.78 4.10 -11.61
C TYR A 150 -1.73 4.57 -12.72
N GLU A 151 -1.39 5.58 -13.54
CA GLU A 151 -2.16 5.88 -14.75
C GLU A 151 -2.15 4.69 -15.71
N LYS A 152 -1.02 3.96 -15.82
CA LYS A 152 -0.99 2.72 -16.61
C LYS A 152 -1.86 1.63 -16.00
N LYS A 153 -1.86 1.46 -14.67
CA LYS A 153 -2.75 0.50 -13.98
C LYS A 153 -4.23 0.90 -14.05
N ALA A 154 -4.54 2.19 -14.05
CA ALA A 154 -5.90 2.71 -14.17
C ALA A 154 -6.41 2.55 -15.61
N LYS A 155 -5.58 2.90 -16.62
CA LYS A 155 -5.91 2.69 -18.03
C LYS A 155 -6.03 1.22 -18.42
N GLY A 156 -5.18 0.35 -17.85
CA GLY A 156 -5.28 -1.10 -18.07
C GLY A 156 -6.43 -1.78 -17.33
N LYS A 157 -7.25 -1.03 -16.58
CA LYS A 157 -8.43 -1.54 -15.88
C LYS A 157 -9.75 -1.07 -16.51
N GLU A 158 -9.70 0.03 -17.29
CA GLU A 158 -10.85 0.47 -18.11
C GLU A 158 -11.17 -0.51 -19.26
N ASP A 159 -10.22 -1.37 -19.66
CA ASP A 159 -10.45 -2.36 -20.73
C ASP A 159 -11.12 -3.67 -20.25
N ASP A 160 -11.18 -3.92 -18.93
CA ASP A 160 -11.70 -5.19 -18.36
C ASP A 160 -13.01 -5.03 -17.55
N ASP A 161 -13.37 -3.82 -17.10
CA ASP A 161 -14.50 -3.60 -16.17
C ASP A 161 -15.88 -3.45 -16.86
N ASP A 162 -15.97 -3.50 -18.19
CA ASP A 162 -17.26 -3.34 -18.93
C ASP A 162 -18.13 -4.61 -18.99
N ASN A 163 -17.62 -5.77 -18.53
CA ASN A 163 -18.35 -7.05 -18.60
C ASN A 163 -18.92 -7.54 -17.26
N ASP A 164 -18.54 -7.01 -16.10
CA ASP A 164 -18.95 -7.60 -14.81
C ASP A 164 -20.18 -6.91 -14.17
N PHE A 165 -20.64 -5.77 -14.73
CA PHE A 165 -21.83 -5.06 -14.22
C PHE A 165 -23.15 -5.38 -14.95
N LYS A 166 -23.11 -6.20 -16.02
CA LYS A 166 -24.33 -6.60 -16.78
C LYS A 166 -24.96 -7.89 -16.29
N ASP A 167 -24.23 -8.75 -15.59
CA ASP A 167 -24.75 -10.05 -15.14
C ASP A 167 -25.48 -9.99 -13.78
N ALA A 168 -25.25 -8.96 -12.97
CA ALA A 168 -25.93 -8.77 -11.69
C ALA A 168 -27.37 -8.21 -11.81
N LYS A 169 -27.77 -7.70 -12.98
CA LYS A 169 -29.13 -7.16 -13.22
C LYS A 169 -30.08 -8.14 -13.91
N ASN A 170 -29.61 -9.30 -14.36
CA ASN A 170 -30.44 -10.26 -15.09
C ASN A 170 -30.94 -11.45 -14.25
N ASN A 171 -30.52 -11.57 -12.98
CA ASN A 171 -30.91 -12.66 -12.08
C ASN A 171 -31.88 -12.26 -10.95
N SER A 172 -32.47 -11.06 -10.99
CA SER A 172 -33.48 -10.61 -10.02
C SER A 172 -34.90 -10.52 -10.58
N LYS A 173 -35.20 -11.21 -11.70
CA LYS A 173 -36.52 -11.18 -12.36
C LYS A 173 -37.19 -12.54 -12.60
N LEU A 174 -36.79 -13.59 -11.87
CA LEU A 174 -37.32 -14.95 -12.04
C LEU A 174 -38.10 -15.51 -10.83
N CYS A 175 -38.52 -14.67 -9.89
CA CYS A 175 -39.32 -15.11 -8.74
C CYS A 175 -40.44 -14.12 -8.41
N GLU A 176 -41.35 -13.86 -9.36
CA GLU A 176 -42.66 -13.26 -9.10
C GLU A 176 -43.53 -13.49 -10.34
N GLY A 177 -44.45 -14.46 -10.27
CA GLY A 177 -45.40 -14.76 -11.35
C GLY A 177 -45.92 -16.18 -11.36
N ASP A 178 -47.17 -16.32 -10.92
CA ASP A 178 -48.16 -17.30 -11.39
C ASP A 178 -48.17 -18.73 -10.81
N ALA A 179 -49.09 -18.95 -9.86
CA ALA A 179 -50.12 -19.98 -10.01
C ALA A 179 -51.25 -19.79 -8.98
N ALA A 180 -52.31 -19.13 -9.43
CA ALA A 180 -53.62 -19.18 -8.78
C ALA A 180 -54.30 -20.53 -9.08
N GLY A 181 -54.84 -21.13 -8.00
CA GLY A 181 -56.06 -21.93 -7.90
C GLY A 181 -56.52 -22.89 -9.02
N SER A 182 -56.55 -24.18 -8.68
CA SER A 182 -57.63 -25.18 -8.87
C SER A 182 -56.98 -26.57 -8.63
N GLY A 183 -57.57 -27.59 -8.03
CA GLY A 183 -58.90 -27.87 -7.52
C GLY A 183 -58.98 -29.39 -7.26
N ASN A 184 -59.37 -29.77 -6.05
CA ASN A 184 -60.17 -30.96 -5.69
C ASN A 184 -59.59 -32.40 -5.62
N VAL A 185 -60.30 -33.18 -4.75
CA VAL A 185 -60.42 -34.65 -4.58
C VAL A 185 -59.43 -35.27 -3.56
N VAL A 186 -59.77 -35.51 -2.27
CA VAL A 186 -60.70 -36.47 -1.59
C VAL A 186 -60.04 -37.82 -1.21
N ALA A 187 -60.41 -38.29 -0.01
CA ALA A 187 -60.27 -39.61 0.65
C ALA A 187 -58.94 -39.87 1.39
N ASP A 188 -58.88 -39.99 2.72
CA ASP A 188 -59.56 -40.85 3.71
C ASP A 188 -58.74 -42.12 4.07
N GLU A 189 -58.86 -42.50 5.34
CA GLU A 189 -58.35 -43.70 6.05
C GLU A 189 -56.82 -43.74 6.29
N SER A 190 -56.30 -43.94 7.49
CA SER A 190 -56.82 -44.48 8.76
C SER A 190 -55.89 -44.11 9.93
#